data_AF-A0A1V3NCU2-F1
#
_entry.id   AF-A0A1V3NCU2-F1
#
_cell.length_a   1.000
_cell.length_b   1.000
_cell.length_c   1.000
_cell.angle_alpha   90.00
_cell.angle_beta   90.00
_cell.angle_gamma   90.00
#
_symmetry.space_group_name_H-M   'P 1'
#
loop_
_entity.id
_entity.type
_entity.pdbx_description
1 polymer ?
#
loop_
_entity_poly.entity_id
_entity_poly.type
_entity_poly.pdbx_seq_one_letter_code
_entity_poly.pdbx_strand_id
1 'polypeptide(L)'
;MQISQSTRSWITSPAYREIPEMTAGAAVLGFLPAFQDLSTEEIHLSVNEDGTLAAVHLLDNLPDHWVVERDEKGRITALKEGIIAGFMRQGRFYTRAQLSRLPWDS
;
A
#
# COMPACT_ATOMS: atom_id res chain seq x y z
N MET A 1 -3.68 40.36 11.44
CA MET A 1 -4.09 39.15 10.69
C MET A 1 -2.83 38.55 10.12
N GLN A 2 -2.27 37.51 10.76
CA GLN A 2 -0.97 36.95 10.41
C GLN A 2 -1.16 35.45 10.19
N ILE A 3 -1.12 35.05 8.93
CA ILE A 3 -1.26 33.66 8.50
C ILE A 3 0.06 32.94 8.78
N SER A 4 0.02 32.05 9.78
CA SER A 4 1.11 31.14 10.14
C SER A 4 1.30 30.12 9.02
N GLN A 5 2.45 30.18 8.34
CA GLN A 5 2.87 29.14 7.40
C GLN A 5 3.48 28.00 8.21
N SER A 6 2.67 26.97 8.51
CA SER A 6 3.15 25.72 9.09
C SER A 6 3.78 24.88 7.98
N THR A 7 5.12 24.89 7.93
CA THR A 7 5.92 23.97 7.11
C THR A 7 5.66 22.54 7.55
N ARG A 8 4.83 21.80 6.80
CA ARG A 8 4.69 20.35 6.97
C ARG A 8 5.96 19.66 6.50
N SER A 9 6.77 19.26 7.47
CA SER A 9 7.90 18.33 7.30
C SER A 9 7.38 17.03 6.71
N TRP A 10 7.87 16.65 5.53
CA TRP A 10 7.46 15.42 4.85
C TRP A 10 7.98 14.21 5.61
N ILE A 11 7.06 13.32 5.92
CA ILE A 11 7.21 12.12 6.73
C ILE A 11 8.22 11.19 6.05
N THR A 12 9.34 10.94 6.73
CA THR A 12 10.25 9.82 6.47
C THR A 12 9.59 8.54 6.98
N SER A 13 8.70 7.94 6.19
CA SER A 13 8.22 6.58 6.48
C SER A 13 9.23 5.56 5.93
N PRO A 14 9.81 4.68 6.78
CA PRO A 14 10.90 3.78 6.41
C PRO A 14 10.49 2.64 5.45
N ALA A 15 9.20 2.48 5.13
CA ALA A 15 8.69 1.36 4.32
C ALA A 15 8.90 1.50 2.80
N TYR A 16 9.32 2.67 2.30
CA TYR A 16 9.60 2.90 0.87
C TYR A 16 11.11 2.95 0.58
N ARG A 17 11.89 1.99 1.09
CA ARG A 17 13.35 1.99 0.84
C ARG A 17 13.78 1.11 -0.31
N GLU A 18 12.98 0.12 -0.69
CA GLU A 18 13.34 -0.87 -1.69
C GLU A 18 12.18 -1.01 -2.67
N ILE A 19 12.43 -0.76 -3.95
CA ILE A 19 11.45 -0.99 -5.01
C ILE A 19 11.53 -2.49 -5.30
N PRO A 20 10.51 -3.30 -5.00
CA PRO A 20 10.56 -4.74 -5.29
C PRO A 20 10.71 -4.97 -6.79
N GLU A 21 11.29 -6.12 -7.17
CA GLU A 21 11.50 -6.45 -8.58
C GLU A 21 10.18 -6.40 -9.36
N MET A 22 10.16 -5.62 -10.45
CA MET A 22 8.97 -5.30 -11.22
C MET A 22 8.87 -6.22 -12.44
N THR A 23 7.93 -7.16 -12.43
CA THR A 23 7.58 -7.95 -13.62
C THR A 23 6.63 -7.14 -14.52
N ALA A 24 6.66 -7.40 -15.84
CA ALA A 24 5.90 -6.63 -16.84
C ALA A 24 4.37 -6.61 -16.58
N GLY A 25 3.83 -7.57 -15.84
CA GLY A 25 2.42 -7.62 -15.45
C GLY A 25 2.02 -6.61 -14.36
N ALA A 26 2.94 -6.27 -13.44
CA ALA A 26 2.69 -5.25 -12.41
C ALA A 26 2.71 -3.82 -12.98
N ALA A 27 3.38 -3.63 -14.12
CA ALA A 27 3.50 -2.35 -14.80
C ALA A 27 2.24 -1.91 -15.57
N VAL A 28 1.16 -2.72 -15.55
CA VAL A 28 0.06 -2.58 -16.52
C VAL A 28 -0.65 -1.23 -16.53
N LEU A 29 -0.54 -0.34 -15.51
CA LEU A 29 -0.99 1.07 -15.64
C LEU A 29 -0.37 2.05 -14.59
N GLY A 30 0.73 1.68 -13.92
CA GLY A 30 1.35 2.53 -12.90
C GLY A 30 0.62 2.60 -11.55
N PHE A 31 -0.33 1.68 -11.30
CA PHE A 31 -1.01 1.49 -10.03
C PHE A 31 -0.62 0.13 -9.45
N LEU A 32 0.11 0.14 -8.33
CA LEU A 32 0.54 -1.06 -7.64
C LEU A 32 -0.44 -1.35 -6.50
N PRO A 33 -1.11 -2.52 -6.45
CA PRO A 33 -1.98 -2.87 -5.34
C PRO A 33 -1.22 -2.79 -4.01
N ALA A 34 -1.86 -2.21 -3.00
CA ALA A 34 -1.24 -1.94 -1.71
C ALA A 34 -2.28 -1.91 -0.58
N PHE A 35 -1.78 -1.99 0.64
CA PHE A 35 -2.55 -1.80 1.87
C PHE A 35 -1.94 -0.66 2.69
N GLN A 36 -2.78 0.08 3.40
CA GLN A 36 -2.35 1.13 4.32
C GLN A 36 -3.00 0.93 5.68
N ASP A 37 -2.20 1.08 6.73
CA ASP A 37 -2.67 1.23 8.10
C ASP A 37 -3.04 2.68 8.38
N LEU A 38 -4.32 2.95 8.63
CA LEU A 38 -4.81 4.31 8.91
C LEU A 38 -4.31 4.89 10.25
N SER A 39 -3.84 4.04 11.17
CA SER A 39 -3.35 4.48 12.49
C SER A 39 -1.89 4.92 12.45
N THR A 40 -1.05 4.26 11.64
CA THR A 40 0.40 4.49 11.56
C THR A 40 0.85 5.11 10.25
N GLU A 41 -0.02 5.17 9.25
CA GLU A 41 0.26 5.55 7.87
C GLU A 41 1.28 4.64 7.16
N GLU A 42 1.62 3.50 7.75
CA GLU A 42 2.46 2.47 7.15
C GLU A 42 1.76 1.86 5.92
N ILE A 43 2.52 1.65 4.84
CA ILE A 43 2.02 1.16 3.56
C ILE A 43 2.84 -0.06 3.14
N HIS A 44 2.16 -1.11 2.67
CA HIS A 44 2.76 -2.31 2.12
C HIS A 44 2.18 -2.63 0.75
N LEU A 45 3.05 -2.91 -0.22
CA LEU A 45 2.65 -3.36 -1.55
C LEU A 45 2.17 -4.81 -1.46
N SER A 46 1.20 -5.17 -2.29
CA SER A 46 0.88 -6.57 -2.51
C SER A 46 1.98 -7.21 -3.34
N VAL A 47 2.55 -8.28 -2.82
CA VAL A 47 3.59 -9.06 -3.47
C VAL A 47 3.17 -10.53 -3.53
N ASN A 48 3.65 -11.25 -4.54
CA ASN A 48 3.51 -12.69 -4.62
C ASN A 48 4.40 -13.35 -3.54
N GLU A 49 4.26 -14.66 -3.36
CA GLU A 49 5.06 -15.44 -2.41
C GLU A 49 6.58 -15.28 -2.64
N ASP A 50 7.00 -15.05 -3.88
CA ASP A 50 8.40 -14.82 -4.27
C ASP A 50 8.90 -13.38 -4.07
N GLY A 51 8.06 -12.49 -3.53
CA GLY A 51 8.39 -11.08 -3.29
C GLY A 51 8.22 -10.15 -4.51
N THR A 52 7.85 -10.68 -5.68
CA THR A 52 7.57 -9.86 -6.86
C THR A 52 6.25 -9.10 -6.72
N LEU A 53 6.12 -7.94 -7.35
CA LEU A 53 4.88 -7.16 -7.30
C LEU A 53 3.68 -7.94 -7.85
N ALA A 54 2.60 -7.98 -7.07
CA ALA A 54 1.38 -8.64 -7.46
C ALA A 54 0.52 -7.74 -8.35
N ALA A 55 -0.18 -8.34 -9.31
CA ALA A 55 -1.16 -7.63 -10.16
C ALA A 55 -2.51 -7.40 -9.44
N VAL A 56 -2.73 -8.07 -8.30
CA VAL A 56 -3.96 -8.00 -7.49
C VAL A 56 -3.63 -7.83 -6.02
N HIS A 57 -4.62 -7.45 -5.21
CA HIS A 57 -4.48 -7.39 -3.76
C HIS A 57 -4.27 -8.80 -3.19
N LEU A 58 -3.09 -9.03 -2.64
CA LEU A 58 -2.73 -10.24 -1.91
C LEU A 58 -2.40 -9.86 -0.46
N LEU A 59 -2.90 -10.66 0.49
CA LEU A 59 -2.58 -10.50 1.91
C LEU A 59 -1.22 -11.12 2.25
N ASP A 60 -0.72 -11.99 1.38
CA ASP A 60 0.57 -12.66 1.51
C ASP A 60 1.69 -11.65 1.76
N ASN A 61 2.62 -12.01 2.65
CA ASN A 61 3.75 -11.17 3.04
C ASN A 61 3.41 -9.82 3.71
N LEU A 62 2.17 -9.59 4.16
CA LEU A 62 1.89 -8.46 5.05
C LEU A 62 2.60 -8.63 6.41
N PRO A 63 2.97 -7.53 7.08
CA PRO A 63 3.67 -7.58 8.35
C PRO A 63 2.89 -8.32 9.43
N ASP A 64 3.56 -9.13 10.23
CA ASP A 64 2.92 -9.91 11.30
C ASP A 64 2.15 -9.02 12.31
N HIS A 65 2.62 -7.80 12.57
CA HIS A 65 1.92 -6.87 13.48
C HIS A 65 0.61 -6.32 12.92
N TRP A 66 0.29 -6.57 11.65
CA TRP A 66 -1.02 -6.28 11.06
C TRP A 66 -1.96 -7.49 11.10
N VAL A 67 -1.45 -8.70 11.29
CA VAL A 67 -2.20 -9.94 11.19
C VAL A 67 -2.84 -10.30 12.53
N VAL A 68 -4.15 -10.58 12.51
CA VAL A 68 -4.89 -11.03 13.71
C VAL A 68 -5.12 -12.53 13.68
N GLU A 69 -5.35 -13.10 12.49
CA GLU A 69 -5.61 -14.52 12.33
C GLU A 69 -4.93 -15.10 11.09
N ARG A 70 -4.52 -16.37 11.22
CA ARG A 70 -4.02 -17.21 10.13
C ARG A 70 -4.76 -18.55 10.15
N ASP A 71 -4.93 -19.16 8.97
CA ASP A 71 -5.45 -20.52 8.85
C ASP A 71 -4.40 -21.58 9.26
N GLU A 72 -4.79 -22.86 9.26
CA GLU A 72 -3.91 -23.99 9.60
C GLU A 72 -2.68 -24.13 8.68
N LYS A 73 -2.70 -23.49 7.50
CA LYS A 73 -1.59 -23.46 6.54
C LYS A 73 -0.74 -22.20 6.68
N GLY A 74 -1.03 -21.34 7.66
CA GLY A 74 -0.34 -20.08 7.90
C GLY A 74 -0.78 -18.92 7.02
N ARG A 75 -1.82 -19.08 6.20
CA ARG A 75 -2.32 -17.99 5.33
C ARG A 75 -3.12 -16.99 6.14
N ILE A 76 -2.95 -15.71 5.85
CA ILE A 76 -3.63 -14.63 6.57
C ILE A 76 -5.13 -14.67 6.26
N THR A 77 -5.96 -14.72 7.31
CA THR A 77 -7.43 -14.74 7.21
C THR A 77 -8.07 -13.48 7.78
N ALA A 78 -7.39 -12.79 8.70
CA ALA A 78 -7.85 -11.52 9.25
C ALA A 78 -6.69 -10.57 9.54
N LEU A 79 -6.94 -9.28 9.30
CA LEU A 79 -6.05 -8.18 9.66
C LEU A 79 -6.66 -7.37 10.81
N LYS A 80 -5.83 -6.60 11.49
CA LYS A 80 -6.28 -5.64 12.49
C LYS A 80 -7.18 -4.58 11.85
N GLU A 81 -8.01 -3.95 12.68
CA GLU A 81 -8.85 -2.86 12.22
C GLU A 81 -8.02 -1.68 11.68
N GLY A 82 -8.57 -0.98 10.69
CA GLY A 82 -7.92 0.20 10.09
C GLY A 82 -6.96 -0.10 8.94
N ILE A 83 -6.73 -1.37 8.59
CA ILE A 83 -6.03 -1.70 7.33
C ILE A 83 -6.99 -1.56 6.15
N ILE A 84 -6.63 -0.73 5.17
CA ILE A 84 -7.44 -0.48 3.97
C ILE A 84 -6.70 -0.86 2.70
N ALA A 85 -7.44 -1.38 1.72
CA ALA A 85 -6.93 -1.68 0.39
C ALA A 85 -6.93 -0.44 -0.52
N GLY A 86 -5.86 -0.26 -1.27
CA GLY A 86 -5.71 0.81 -2.25
C GLY A 86 -4.56 0.54 -3.21
N PHE A 87 -3.98 1.60 -3.75
CA PHE A 87 -2.95 1.49 -4.78
C PHE A 87 -1.87 2.55 -4.58
N MET A 88 -0.63 2.17 -4.79
CA MET A 88 0.49 3.09 -4.91
C MET A 88 0.65 3.55 -6.35
N ARG A 89 0.74 4.87 -6.54
CA ARG A 89 1.11 5.50 -7.82
C ARG A 89 1.99 6.71 -7.54
N GLN A 90 3.12 6.81 -8.24
CA GLN A 90 4.05 7.94 -8.11
C GLN A 90 4.40 8.28 -6.64
N GLY A 91 4.61 7.26 -5.81
CA GLY A 91 4.94 7.42 -4.39
C GLY A 91 3.77 7.86 -3.48
N ARG A 92 2.52 7.81 -3.96
CA ARG A 92 1.33 8.16 -3.19
C ARG A 92 0.34 7.00 -3.14
N PHE A 93 -0.30 6.84 -2.00
CA PHE A 93 -1.40 5.90 -1.82
C PHE A 93 -2.72 6.51 -2.25
N TYR A 94 -3.52 5.72 -2.97
CA TYR A 94 -4.86 6.06 -3.42
C TYR A 94 -5.82 4.95 -3.03
N THR A 95 -6.89 5.31 -2.34
CA THR A 95 -8.04 4.43 -2.18
C THR A 95 -8.72 4.21 -3.53
N ARG A 96 -9.48 3.12 -3.66
CA ARG A 96 -10.32 2.86 -4.84
C ARG A 96 -11.26 4.03 -5.18
N ALA A 97 -11.81 4.70 -4.17
CA ALA A 97 -12.70 5.84 -4.34
C ALA A 97 -11.98 7.11 -4.83
N GLN A 98 -10.69 7.27 -4.51
CA GLN A 98 -9.87 8.34 -5.06
C GLN A 98 -9.45 8.03 -6.50
N LEU A 99 -9.14 6.76 -6.80
CA LEU A 99 -8.81 6.34 -8.17
C LEU A 99 -9.94 6.56 -9.16
N SER A 100 -11.18 6.29 -8.78
CA SER A 100 -12.33 6.51 -9.67
C SER A 100 -12.56 7.98 -10.04
N ARG A 101 -11.88 8.91 -9.36
CA ARG A 101 -11.93 10.34 -9.60
C ARG A 101 -10.70 10.86 -10.33
N LEU A 102 -9.69 10.01 -10.55
CA LEU A 102 -8.50 10.41 -11.31
C LEU A 102 -8.82 10.46 -12.81
N PRO A 103 -8.38 11.50 -13.51
CA PRO A 103 -8.33 11.49 -14.95
C PRO A 103 -7.48 10.30 -15.43
N TRP A 104 -7.93 9.62 -16.48
CA TRP A 104 -7.24 8.46 -17.07
C TRP A 104 -5.83 8.80 -17.59
N ASP A 105 -5.56 10.09 -17.84
CA ASP A 105 -4.34 10.67 -18.40
C ASP A 105 -3.38 11.30 -17.36
N SER A 106 -3.65 11.18 -16.05
CA SER A 106 -2.78 11.72 -14.98
C SER A 106 -1.54 10.89 -14.69
#